data_AF-A0A2Z5ZTI3-F1
#
_entry.id   AF-A0A2Z5ZTI3-F1
#
_cell.length_a   1.000
_cell.length_b   1.000
_cell.length_c   1.000
_cell.angle_alpha   90.00
_cell.angle_beta   90.00
_cell.angle_gamma   90.00
#
_symmetry.space_group_name_H-M   'P 1'
#
loop_
_entity.id
_entity.type
_entity.pdbx_description
1 polymer ?
#
loop_
_entity_poly.entity_id
_entity_poly.type
_entity_poly.pdbx_seq_one_letter_code
_entity_poly.pdbx_strand_id
1 'polypeptide(L)'
;HFYQDHEWFLDFGEGFCAYKPPVDLKAHEKVPDSVRNKPHLTLSWITPHSKWGIHSSYQDNLRMLNLFRGGPYVWLSEEEAATIGIKDNDWVEA
;
A
#
# COMPACT_ATOMS: atom_id res chain seq x y z
N HIS A 1 12.22 29.75 -4.78
CA HIS A 1 12.58 29.79 -6.21
C HIS A 1 11.70 28.80 -6.96
N PHE A 2 11.10 29.19 -8.10
CA PHE A 2 10.24 28.31 -8.91
C PHE A 2 11.03 27.46 -9.91
N TYR A 3 12.23 27.92 -10.29
CA TYR A 3 13.16 27.22 -11.15
C TYR A 3 14.30 26.64 -10.31
N GLN A 4 14.61 25.36 -10.51
CA GLN A 4 15.74 24.68 -9.89
C GLN A 4 16.84 24.52 -10.95
N ASP A 5 17.91 25.31 -10.85
CA ASP A 5 18.94 25.43 -11.87
C ASP A 5 20.18 24.55 -11.65
N HIS A 6 20.22 23.82 -10.53
CA HIS A 6 21.28 22.85 -10.26
C HIS A 6 21.27 21.74 -11.33
N GLU A 7 22.45 21.37 -11.83
CA GLU A 7 22.64 20.39 -12.93
C GLU A 7 21.77 19.14 -12.78
N TRP A 8 21.74 18.53 -11.58
CA TRP A 8 20.89 17.36 -11.31
C TRP A 8 19.40 17.60 -11.55
N PHE A 9 18.85 18.75 -11.14
CA PHE A 9 17.43 19.03 -11.39
C PHE A 9 17.16 19.16 -12.89
N LEU A 10 18.10 19.70 -13.67
CA LEU A 10 17.95 19.79 -15.12
C LEU A 10 18.06 18.41 -15.79
N ASP A 11 19.07 17.62 -15.42
CA ASP A 11 19.30 16.27 -15.94
C ASP A 11 18.13 15.31 -15.64
N PHE A 12 17.51 15.45 -14.46
CA PHE A 12 16.36 14.64 -14.05
C PHE A 12 14.99 15.25 -14.42
N GLY A 13 14.97 16.36 -15.19
CA GLY A 13 13.73 16.99 -15.66
C GLY A 13 12.87 17.61 -14.55
N GLU A 14 13.50 18.07 -13.46
CA GLU A 14 12.90 18.71 -12.29
C GLU A 14 13.20 20.22 -12.19
N GLY A 15 13.74 20.84 -13.26
CA GLY A 15 13.99 22.27 -13.29
C GLY A 15 12.74 23.13 -13.04
N PHE A 16 11.57 22.62 -13.41
CA PHE A 16 10.25 23.12 -13.00
C PHE A 16 9.40 21.97 -12.46
N CYS A 17 8.32 22.29 -11.76
CA CYS A 17 7.31 21.29 -11.38
C CYS A 17 6.70 20.65 -12.64
N ALA A 18 6.73 19.32 -12.69
CA ALA A 18 6.20 18.53 -13.79
C ALA A 18 5.46 17.30 -13.24
N TYR A 19 4.50 16.78 -14.02
CA TYR A 19 3.89 15.49 -13.71
C TYR A 19 4.93 14.37 -13.85
N LYS A 20 5.06 13.54 -12.82
CA LYS A 20 5.82 12.29 -12.85
C LYS A 20 4.90 11.14 -12.42
N PRO A 21 4.70 10.10 -13.24
CA PRO A 21 3.90 8.94 -12.84
C PRO A 21 4.62 8.15 -11.73
N PRO A 22 3.90 7.28 -10.98
CA PRO A 22 4.53 6.33 -10.07
C PRO A 22 5.57 5.46 -10.79
N VAL A 23 6.68 5.18 -10.12
CA VAL A 23 7.73 4.29 -10.64
C VAL A 23 7.26 2.83 -10.51
N ASP A 24 7.34 2.06 -11.60
CA ASP A 24 7.12 0.61 -11.55
C ASP A 24 8.32 -0.10 -10.90
N LEU A 25 8.10 -0.61 -9.69
CA LEU A 25 9.12 -1.33 -8.91
C LEU A 25 9.30 -2.79 -9.37
N LYS A 26 8.42 -3.32 -10.23
CA LYS A 26 8.42 -4.70 -10.71
C LYS A 26 8.43 -5.75 -9.60
N ALA A 27 7.97 -5.39 -8.39
CA ALA A 27 8.02 -6.26 -7.22
C ALA A 27 7.13 -7.49 -7.39
N HIS A 28 5.97 -7.33 -8.05
CA HIS A 28 5.00 -8.39 -8.31
C HIS A 28 5.52 -9.44 -9.32
N GLU A 29 6.50 -9.11 -10.17
CA GLU A 29 7.09 -10.06 -11.13
C GLU A 29 7.91 -11.17 -10.44
N LYS A 30 8.33 -10.95 -9.20
CA LYS A 30 9.16 -11.90 -8.42
C LYS A 30 8.34 -12.85 -7.55
N VAL A 31 7.01 -12.76 -7.60
CA VAL A 31 6.11 -13.62 -6.81
C VAL A 31 6.15 -15.06 -7.37
N PRO A 32 6.31 -16.10 -6.52
CA PRO A 32 6.34 -17.48 -6.97
C PRO A 32 5.08 -17.90 -7.75
N ASP A 33 5.23 -18.79 -8.74
CA ASP A 33 4.10 -19.33 -9.52
C ASP A 33 3.08 -20.05 -8.62
N SER A 34 3.52 -20.66 -7.52
CA SER A 34 2.62 -21.32 -6.56
C SER A 34 1.61 -20.36 -5.92
N VAL A 35 1.93 -19.07 -5.85
CA VAL A 35 1.03 -18.00 -5.40
C VAL A 35 0.24 -17.45 -6.57
N ARG A 36 0.90 -17.12 -7.69
CA ARG A 36 0.24 -16.56 -8.89
C ARG A 36 -0.78 -17.50 -9.55
N ASN A 37 -0.64 -18.81 -9.39
CA ASN A 37 -1.58 -19.79 -9.92
C ASN A 37 -2.87 -19.93 -9.09
N LYS A 38 -2.96 -19.28 -7.92
CA LYS A 38 -4.19 -19.18 -7.13
C LYS A 38 -4.92 -17.87 -7.47
N PRO A 39 -6.23 -17.74 -7.18
CA PRO A 39 -6.91 -16.45 -7.25
C PRO A 39 -6.18 -15.40 -6.41
N HIS A 40 -5.77 -14.30 -7.05
CA HIS A 40 -5.00 -13.22 -6.42
C HIS A 40 -5.32 -11.88 -7.08
N LEU A 41 -4.92 -10.79 -6.42
CA LEU A 41 -5.04 -9.42 -6.91
C LEU A 41 -3.66 -8.78 -7.00
N THR A 42 -3.44 -7.91 -8.00
CA THR A 42 -2.28 -7.01 -8.05
C THR A 42 -2.77 -5.60 -7.83
N LEU A 43 -2.41 -5.00 -6.69
CA LEU A 43 -2.95 -3.72 -6.22
C LEU A 43 -1.82 -2.75 -5.86
N SER A 44 -2.15 -1.46 -5.81
CA SER A 44 -1.25 -0.47 -5.20
C SER A 44 -1.24 -0.62 -3.69
N TRP A 45 -0.08 -0.92 -3.10
CA TRP A 45 0.07 -1.06 -1.65
C TRP A 45 0.34 0.29 -0.99
N ILE A 46 -0.67 0.84 -0.31
CA ILE A 46 -0.55 2.09 0.45
C ILE A 46 -0.64 1.81 1.95
N THR A 47 0.19 2.51 2.74
CA THR A 47 0.27 2.35 4.20
C THR A 47 0.00 3.67 4.93
N PRO A 48 -1.21 4.24 4.80
CA PRO A 48 -1.56 5.45 5.53
C PRO A 48 -1.50 5.21 7.04
N HIS A 49 -1.26 6.26 7.80
CA HIS A 49 -1.19 6.14 9.26
C HIS A 49 -2.53 5.70 9.83
N SER A 50 -2.46 4.78 10.79
CA SER A 50 -3.65 4.23 11.44
C SER A 50 -4.33 5.27 12.34
N LYS A 51 -5.66 5.19 12.42
CA LYS A 51 -6.45 5.90 13.44
C LYS A 51 -6.26 5.31 14.84
N TRP A 52 -5.85 4.05 14.95
CA TRP A 52 -5.90 3.24 16.17
C TRP A 52 -4.52 3.03 16.82
N GLY A 53 -3.56 3.88 16.49
CA GLY A 53 -2.22 3.87 17.06
C GLY A 53 -1.37 5.00 16.51
N ILE A 54 -0.22 5.26 17.13
CA ILE A 54 0.79 6.18 16.63
C ILE A 54 1.97 5.33 16.20
N HIS A 55 2.07 5.10 14.89
CA HIS A 55 2.96 4.08 14.34
C HIS A 55 2.67 2.71 14.99
N SER A 56 3.66 2.05 15.59
CA SER A 56 3.49 0.81 16.36
C SER A 56 3.08 1.06 17.82
N SER A 57 3.27 2.26 18.36
CA SER A 57 2.82 2.59 19.71
C SER A 57 1.30 2.52 19.78
N TYR A 58 0.80 1.83 20.81
CA TYR A 58 -0.61 1.53 21.05
C TYR A 58 -1.25 0.50 20.10
N GLN A 59 -0.52 -0.09 19.15
CA GLN A 59 -1.09 -1.18 18.34
C GLN A 59 -1.36 -2.46 19.15
N ASP A 60 -0.63 -2.66 20.25
CA ASP A 60 -0.83 -3.75 21.22
C ASP A 60 -1.70 -3.34 22.41
N ASN A 61 -2.16 -2.08 22.45
CA ASN A 61 -2.97 -1.60 23.56
C ASN A 61 -4.37 -2.22 23.48
N LEU A 62 -4.76 -2.94 24.54
CA LEU A 62 -6.06 -3.62 24.62
C LEU A 62 -7.26 -2.71 24.33
N ARG A 63 -7.20 -1.43 24.73
CA ARG A 63 -8.28 -0.49 24.46
C ARG A 63 -8.37 -0.15 22.97
N MET A 64 -7.25 0.04 22.29
CA MET A 64 -7.25 0.32 20.85
C MET A 64 -7.67 -0.91 20.04
N LEU A 65 -7.19 -2.09 20.43
CA LEU A 65 -7.59 -3.37 19.83
C LEU A 65 -9.11 -3.58 19.92
N ASN A 66 -9.71 -3.33 21.09
CA ASN A 66 -11.16 -3.49 21.31
C ASN A 66 -12.01 -2.44 20.58
N LEU A 67 -11.46 -1.25 20.28
CA LEU A 67 -12.17 -0.23 19.51
C LEU A 67 -12.20 -0.53 18.01
N PHE A 68 -11.40 -1.51 17.56
CA PHE A 68 -11.31 -1.86 16.16
C PHE A 68 -11.20 -3.38 15.96
N ARG A 69 -10.51 -3.82 14.89
CA ARG A 69 -10.45 -5.21 14.42
C ARG A 69 -9.48 -6.11 15.18
N GLY A 70 -9.14 -5.79 16.42
CA GLY A 70 -8.43 -6.71 17.33
C GLY A 70 -7.03 -7.19 16.89
N GLY A 71 -6.41 -6.56 15.89
CA GLY A 71 -5.09 -6.95 15.40
C GLY A 71 -4.74 -6.27 14.07
N PRO A 72 -3.75 -6.80 13.34
CA PRO A 72 -3.42 -6.36 11.98
C PRO A 72 -4.60 -6.51 11.03
N TYR A 73 -4.75 -5.57 10.11
CA TYR A 73 -5.81 -5.57 9.09
C TYR A 73 -5.31 -4.90 7.81
N VAL A 74 -5.99 -5.21 6.71
CA VAL A 74 -5.88 -4.49 5.44
C VAL A 74 -7.26 -3.99 5.04
N TRP A 75 -7.31 -2.88 4.32
CA TRP A 75 -8.53 -2.40 3.67
C TRP A 75 -8.45 -2.77 2.20
N LEU A 76 -9.54 -3.32 1.65
CA LEU A 76 -9.65 -3.77 0.26
C LEU A 76 -10.99 -3.29 -0.31
N SER A 77 -11.02 -2.97 -1.60
CA SER A 77 -12.26 -2.64 -2.30
C SER A 77 -13.21 -3.84 -2.29
N GLU A 78 -14.50 -3.60 -2.09
CA GLU A 78 -15.54 -4.64 -2.15
C GLU A 78 -15.59 -5.29 -3.54
N GLU A 79 -15.47 -4.50 -4.60
CA GLU A 79 -15.51 -4.97 -5.99
C GLU A 79 -14.32 -5.90 -6.29
N GLU A 80 -13.11 -5.51 -5.87
CA GLU A 80 -11.89 -6.31 -6.08
C GLU A 80 -11.91 -7.57 -5.22
N ALA A 81 -12.30 -7.47 -3.94
CA ALA A 81 -12.44 -8.60 -3.04
C ALA A 81 -13.40 -9.67 -3.60
N ALA A 82 -14.53 -9.23 -4.17
CA ALA A 82 -15.52 -10.12 -4.77
C ALA A 82 -14.97 -10.92 -5.97
N THR A 83 -14.04 -10.36 -6.75
CA THR A 83 -13.47 -11.06 -7.92
C THR A 83 -12.67 -12.31 -7.55
N ILE A 84 -12.10 -12.36 -6.35
CA ILE A 84 -11.35 -13.51 -5.83
C ILE A 84 -12.02 -14.17 -4.62
N GLY A 85 -13.24 -13.76 -4.27
CA GLY A 85 -14.06 -14.38 -3.24
C GLY A 85 -13.63 -14.10 -1.80
N ILE A 86 -12.89 -13.02 -1.54
CA ILE A 86 -12.57 -12.57 -0.17
C ILE A 86 -13.82 -11.97 0.47
N LYS A 87 -14.14 -12.39 1.69
CA LYS A 87 -15.20 -11.79 2.51
C LYS A 87 -14.62 -10.90 3.60
N ASP A 88 -15.47 -10.05 4.15
CA ASP A 88 -15.09 -9.20 5.27
C ASP A 88 -14.55 -10.05 6.42
N ASN A 89 -13.39 -9.66 6.94
CA ASN A 89 -12.70 -10.30 8.05
C ASN A 89 -12.15 -11.72 7.77
N ASP A 90 -12.08 -12.14 6.50
CA ASP A 90 -11.32 -13.33 6.12
C ASP A 90 -9.81 -13.13 6.37
N TRP A 91 -9.12 -14.24 6.61
CA TRP A 91 -7.65 -14.25 6.61
C TRP A 91 -7.13 -14.05 5.19
N VAL A 92 -6.13 -13.19 5.04
CA VAL A 92 -5.48 -12.87 3.77
C VAL A 92 -3.97 -12.88 3.92
N GLU A 93 -3.27 -13.05 2.80
CA GLU A 93 -1.82 -12.88 2.67
C GLU A 93 -1.58 -11.77 1.64
N ALA A 94 -0.70 -10.82 1.96
CA ALA A 94 -0.41 -9.64 1.15
C ALA A 94 1.06 -9.25 1.26
#